data_AF-G4FCK3-F1
#
_entry.id   AF-G4FCK3-F1
#
_cell.length_a   1.000
_cell.length_b   1.000
_cell.length_c   1.000
_cell.angle_alpha   90.00
_cell.angle_beta   90.00
_cell.angle_gamma   90.00
#
_symmetry.space_group_name_H-M   'P 1'
#
loop_
_entity.id
_entity.type
_entity.pdbx_description
1 polymer ?
#
loop_
_entity_poly.entity_id
_entity_poly.type
_entity_poly.pdbx_seq_one_letter_code
_entity_poly.pdbx_strand_id
1 'polypeptide(L)'
;MVDKRKDQGMSREEAGHKGGQVSGGNFANDPKRASEAGKKGGDATADSHSQEFYEDIGHKGGQESGGNFANDPERASEAGKKGGKNSHGGNGQS
;
A
#
# COMPACT_ATOMS: atom_id res chain seq x y z
N MET A 1 10.75 -42.71 31.15
CA MET A 1 11.07 -41.58 30.24
C MET A 1 9.88 -41.34 29.33
N VAL A 2 9.35 -40.13 29.24
CA VAL A 2 8.27 -39.76 28.28
C VAL A 2 8.83 -38.66 27.36
N ASP A 3 8.71 -38.87 26.05
CA ASP A 3 9.36 -38.14 24.95
C ASP A 3 9.16 -36.61 24.98
N LYS A 4 10.28 -35.87 24.98
CA LYS A 4 10.39 -34.40 24.86
C LYS A 4 10.22 -33.88 23.41
N ARG A 5 9.34 -34.48 22.60
CA ARG A 5 9.17 -34.06 21.20
C ARG A 5 7.69 -33.95 20.87
N LYS A 6 7.18 -32.71 20.73
CA LYS A 6 6.15 -32.28 19.76
C LYS A 6 5.52 -30.90 20.08
N ASP A 7 6.27 -29.96 20.63
CA ASP A 7 5.91 -28.53 20.55
C ASP A 7 6.64 -27.86 19.37
N GLN A 8 6.55 -28.48 18.19
CA GLN A 8 6.92 -27.80 16.95
C GLN A 8 5.74 -26.93 16.54
N GLY A 9 5.56 -25.80 17.23
CA GLY A 9 4.71 -24.72 16.73
C GLY A 9 5.15 -24.33 15.32
N MET A 10 4.19 -23.92 14.48
CA MET A 10 4.46 -23.50 13.10
C MET A 10 5.59 -22.46 13.07
N SER A 11 6.61 -22.69 12.23
CA SER A 11 7.74 -21.77 12.15
C SER A 11 7.31 -20.42 11.56
N ARG A 12 8.09 -19.37 11.82
CA ARG A 12 7.82 -18.03 11.28
C ARG A 12 7.81 -18.04 9.75
N GLU A 13 8.73 -18.77 9.15
CA GLU A 13 8.80 -18.99 7.71
C GLU A 13 7.56 -19.73 7.20
N GLU A 14 7.13 -20.79 7.90
CA GLU A 14 5.95 -21.56 7.53
C GLU A 14 4.65 -20.74 7.67
N ALA A 15 4.56 -19.87 8.69
CA ALA A 15 3.48 -18.92 8.86
C ALA A 15 3.47 -17.83 7.77
N GLY A 16 4.64 -17.33 7.37
CA GLY A 16 4.78 -16.37 6.27
C GLY A 16 4.36 -16.97 4.92
N HIS A 17 4.82 -18.19 4.62
CA HIS A 17 4.43 -18.92 3.40
C HIS A 17 2.93 -19.25 3.39
N LYS A 18 2.39 -19.82 4.47
CA LYS A 18 0.95 -20.09 4.58
C LYS A 18 0.13 -18.81 4.49
N GLY A 19 0.53 -17.73 5.16
CA GLY A 19 -0.13 -16.43 5.08
C GLY A 19 -0.25 -15.89 3.65
N GLY A 20 0.81 -16.03 2.85
CA GLY A 20 0.80 -15.67 1.42
C GLY A 20 -0.07 -16.59 0.56
N GLN A 21 -0.14 -17.89 0.89
CA GLN A 21 -0.96 -18.87 0.19
C GLN A 21 -2.46 -18.70 0.48
N VAL A 22 -2.84 -18.46 1.74
CA VAL A 22 -4.25 -18.22 2.13
C VAL A 22 -4.75 -16.89 1.55
N SER A 23 -3.85 -15.96 1.19
CA SER A 23 -4.19 -14.69 0.54
C SER A 23 -4.27 -14.67 -0.97
N GLY A 24 -4.05 -15.81 -1.63
CA GLY A 24 -4.02 -15.90 -3.09
C GLY A 24 -2.84 -15.14 -3.71
N GLY A 25 -1.89 -14.69 -2.89
CA GLY A 25 -0.69 -13.99 -3.34
C GLY A 25 -0.91 -12.59 -3.91
N ASN A 26 -2.14 -12.10 -4.10
CA ASN A 26 -2.37 -10.71 -4.49
C ASN A 26 -3.82 -10.24 -4.29
N PHE A 27 -4.00 -9.01 -3.82
CA PHE A 27 -5.31 -8.34 -3.68
C PHE A 27 -6.01 -8.05 -5.03
N ALA A 28 -5.32 -8.26 -6.15
CA ALA A 28 -5.78 -7.94 -7.49
C ALA A 28 -7.04 -8.71 -7.94
N ASN A 29 -7.21 -9.95 -7.46
CA ASN A 29 -8.31 -10.82 -7.88
C ASN A 29 -9.49 -10.86 -6.89
N ASP A 30 -9.38 -10.17 -5.75
CA ASP A 30 -10.42 -10.08 -4.73
C ASP A 30 -10.49 -8.66 -4.13
N PRO A 31 -11.22 -7.74 -4.78
CA PRO A 31 -11.33 -6.35 -4.35
C PRO A 31 -11.98 -6.19 -2.97
N LYS A 32 -12.89 -7.11 -2.60
CA LYS A 32 -13.56 -7.07 -1.29
C LYS A 32 -12.54 -7.34 -0.20
N ARG A 33 -11.75 -8.40 -0.36
CA ARG A 33 -10.65 -8.72 0.55
C ARG A 33 -9.60 -7.63 0.62
N ALA A 34 -9.27 -7.00 -0.50
CA ALA A 34 -8.36 -5.85 -0.55
C ALA A 34 -8.89 -4.69 0.30
N SER A 35 -10.16 -4.37 0.14
CA SER A 35 -10.85 -3.33 0.90
C SER A 35 -10.90 -3.65 2.39
N GLU A 36 -11.22 -4.89 2.76
CA GLU A 36 -11.24 -5.32 4.17
C GLU A 36 -9.86 -5.27 4.82
N ALA A 37 -8.81 -5.72 4.11
CA ALA A 37 -7.44 -5.64 4.60
C ALA A 37 -6.97 -4.19 4.77
N GLY A 38 -7.29 -3.31 3.81
CA GLY A 38 -7.00 -1.88 3.89
C GLY A 38 -7.74 -1.23 5.06
N LYS A 39 -9.03 -1.52 5.23
CA LYS A 39 -9.83 -1.02 6.36
C LYS A 39 -9.24 -1.47 7.69
N LYS A 40 -8.96 -2.76 7.85
CA LYS A 40 -8.38 -3.31 9.08
C LYS A 40 -7.02 -2.70 9.41
N GLY A 41 -6.18 -2.45 8.41
CA GLY A 41 -4.90 -1.75 8.59
C GLY A 41 -5.08 -0.30 9.04
N GLY A 42 -6.06 0.40 8.43
CA GLY A 42 -6.44 1.75 8.81
C GLY A 42 -6.95 1.85 10.25
N ASP A 43 -7.90 1.00 10.63
CA ASP A 43 -8.49 0.95 11.98
C ASP A 43 -7.40 0.68 13.03
N ALA A 44 -6.51 -0.29 12.80
CA ALA A 44 -5.42 -0.60 13.72
C ALA A 44 -4.43 0.56 13.90
N THR A 45 -4.23 1.38 12.86
CA THR A 45 -3.38 2.58 12.92
C THR A 45 -4.11 3.72 13.63
N ALA A 46 -5.41 3.89 13.38
CA ALA A 46 -6.22 4.93 14.00
C ALA A 46 -6.33 4.75 15.53
N ASP A 47 -6.40 3.51 16.00
CA ASP A 47 -6.47 3.19 17.42
C ASP A 47 -5.15 3.46 18.18
N SER A 48 -4.00 3.45 17.49
CA SER A 48 -2.67 3.52 18.13
C SER A 48 -1.91 4.83 17.92
N HIS A 49 -2.41 5.75 17.10
CA HIS A 49 -1.69 6.98 16.72
C HIS A 49 -2.49 8.25 16.97
N SER A 50 -1.79 9.33 17.33
CA SER A 50 -2.38 10.65 17.62
C SER A 50 -2.60 11.47 16.35
N GLN A 51 -3.32 12.59 16.48
CA GLN A 51 -3.47 13.57 15.40
C GLN A 51 -2.11 14.06 14.86
N GLU A 52 -1.14 14.34 15.75
CA GLU A 52 0.20 14.80 15.37
C GLU A 52 0.94 13.79 14.46
N PHE A 53 0.71 12.48 14.65
CA PHE A 53 1.29 11.45 13.79
C PHE A 53 0.79 11.57 12.35
N TYR A 54 -0.51 11.81 12.16
CA TYR A 54 -1.08 12.01 10.82
C TYR A 54 -0.65 13.33 10.20
N GLU A 55 -0.52 14.39 11.01
CA GLU A 55 0.01 15.68 10.57
C GLU A 55 1.46 15.58 10.09
N ASP A 56 2.33 14.89 10.83
CA ASP A 56 3.73 14.65 10.45
C ASP A 56 3.84 13.84 9.15
N ILE A 57 3.06 12.77 9.00
CA ILE A 57 3.03 11.98 7.76
C ILE A 57 2.50 12.81 6.59
N GLY A 58 1.43 13.59 6.79
CA GLY A 58 0.89 14.48 5.78
C GLY A 58 1.91 15.54 5.35
N HIS A 59 2.61 16.13 6.31
CA HIS A 59 3.66 17.12 6.06
C HIS A 59 4.82 16.50 5.27
N LYS A 60 5.34 15.35 5.70
CA LYS A 60 6.40 14.61 4.99
C LYS A 60 5.99 14.23 3.57
N GLY A 61 4.78 13.69 3.38
CA GLY A 61 4.25 13.36 2.06
C GLY A 61 4.12 14.58 1.14
N GLY A 62 3.72 15.72 1.70
CA GLY A 62 3.69 17.00 1.00
C GLY A 62 5.08 17.51 0.62
N GLN A 63 6.06 17.41 1.52
CA GLN A 63 7.44 17.82 1.28
C GLN A 63 8.15 16.95 0.23
N GLU A 64 8.03 15.62 0.30
CA GLU A 64 8.58 14.66 -0.67
C GLU A 64 7.95 14.85 -2.07
N SER A 65 6.69 15.27 -2.10
CA SER A 65 5.99 15.66 -3.34
C SER A 65 6.41 17.04 -3.87
N GLY A 66 7.42 17.70 -3.28
CA GLY A 66 7.94 19.01 -3.69
C GLY A 66 7.10 20.19 -3.24
N GLY A 67 6.11 19.95 -2.39
CA GLY A 67 5.04 20.90 -2.13
C GLY A 67 4.05 20.99 -3.29
N ASN A 68 3.13 21.95 -3.18
CA ASN A 68 2.11 22.21 -4.18
C ASN A 68 2.76 22.55 -5.53
N PHE A 69 2.29 21.96 -6.64
CA PHE A 69 2.79 22.22 -8.01
C PHE A 69 2.81 23.72 -8.39
N ALA A 70 2.08 24.55 -7.66
CA ALA A 70 2.11 26.01 -7.77
C ALA A 70 3.50 26.62 -7.49
N ASN A 71 4.33 25.99 -6.67
CA ASN A 71 5.64 26.52 -6.27
C ASN A 71 6.80 25.99 -7.12
N ASP A 72 6.55 24.99 -7.97
CA ASP A 72 7.55 24.39 -8.88
C ASP A 72 6.90 24.12 -10.26
N PRO A 73 6.89 25.14 -11.15
CA PRO A 73 6.28 25.04 -12.47
C PRO A 73 6.95 24.01 -13.39
N GLU A 74 8.24 23.76 -13.21
CA GLU A 74 8.98 22.77 -14.01
C GLU A 74 8.52 21.36 -13.66
N ARG A 75 8.45 21.04 -12.36
CA ARG A 75 7.90 19.76 -11.87
C ARG A 75 6.44 19.56 -12.28
N ALA A 76 5.63 20.62 -12.25
CA ALA A 76 4.25 20.58 -12.72
C ALA A 76 4.17 20.23 -14.21
N SER A 77 5.03 20.85 -15.03
CA SER A 77 5.13 20.58 -16.47
C SER A 77 5.57 19.14 -16.74
N GLU A 78 6.55 18.62 -16.01
CA GLU A 78 7.01 17.23 -16.15
C GLU A 78 5.94 16.22 -15.77
N ALA A 79 5.25 16.44 -14.65
CA ALA A 79 4.14 15.59 -14.21
C ALA A 79 3.00 15.59 -15.26
N GLY A 80 2.65 16.76 -15.80
CA GLY A 80 1.66 16.89 -16.87
C GLY A 80 2.06 16.18 -18.16
N LYS A 81 3.33 16.33 -18.59
CA LYS A 81 3.87 15.62 -19.76
C LYS A 81 3.85 14.11 -19.56
N LYS A 82 4.24 13.62 -18.38
CA LYS A 82 4.22 12.18 -18.05
C LYS A 82 2.79 11.63 -18.00
N GLY A 83 1.85 12.38 -17.42
CA GLY A 83 0.42 12.03 -17.40
C GLY A 83 -0.18 11.98 -18.81
N GLY A 84 0.10 12.98 -19.65
CA GLY A 84 -0.42 13.05 -21.02
C GLY A 84 0.13 11.96 -21.95
N LYS A 85 1.37 11.49 -21.72
CA LYS A 85 1.94 10.37 -22.49
C LYS A 85 1.18 9.05 -22.27
N ASN A 86 0.62 8.84 -21.09
CA ASN A 86 -0.17 7.63 -20.78
C ASN A 86 -1.60 7.68 -21.35
N SER A 87 -2.07 8.84 -21.82
CA SER A 87 -3.43 9.02 -22.35
C SER A 87 -3.59 8.73 -23.85
N HIS A 88 -2.56 8.23 -24.55
CA HIS A 88 -2.61 7.93 -25.99
C HIS A 88 -3.22 6.56 -26.35
N GLY A 89 -4.03 5.96 -25.47
CA GLY A 89 -4.78 4.72 -25.73
C GLY A 89 -6.26 4.99 -26.01
N GLY A 90 -6.60 5.50 -27.18
CA GLY A 90 -7.99 5.78 -27.56
C GLY A 90 -8.22 5.68 -29.07
N ASN A 91 -8.60 4.47 -29.50
CA ASN A 91 -8.93 4.04 -30.86
C ASN A 91 -9.84 5.03 -31.62
N GLY A 92 -9.42 5.46 -32.80
CA GLY A 92 -10.17 6.37 -33.67
C GLY A 92 -9.75 6.23 -35.14
N GLN A 93 -9.94 5.04 -35.70
CA GLN A 93 -9.95 4.83 -37.14
C GLN A 93 -11.39 4.52 -37.57
N SER A 94 -12.00 5.46 -38.28
CA SER A 94 -13.17 5.28 -39.13
C SER A 94 -12.83 5.83 -40.50
#